data_AF-A0A832PZX6-F1
#
_entry.id   AF-A0A832PZX6-F1
#
_cell.length_a   1.000
_cell.length_b   1.000
_cell.length_c   1.000
_cell.angle_alpha   90.00
_cell.angle_beta   90.00
_cell.angle_gamma   90.00
#
_symmetry.space_group_name_H-M   'P 1'
#
loop_
_entity.id
_entity.type
_entity.pdbx_description
1 polymer ?
#
loop_
_entity_poly.entity_id
_entity_poly.type
_entity_poly.pdbx_seq_one_letter_code
_entity_poly.pdbx_strand_id
1 'polypeptide(L)' 'MKKFTIEVEMNERWIPHFMSMLKYMEMLGNKGSSRTVGIYSDGDGDFNPKFKTDIEWETKPPVFDHDGNRIYDAG' A
#
# COMPACT_ATOMS: atom_id res chain seq x y z
N MET A 1 -14.19 13.77 0.08
CA MET A 1 -13.77 12.37 0.32
C MET A 1 -14.53 11.48 -0.66
N LYS A 2 -13.84 10.60 -1.39
CA LYS A 2 -14.45 9.62 -2.30
C LYS A 2 -14.28 8.24 -1.66
N LYS A 3 -15.34 7.41 -1.68
CA LYS A 3 -15.26 6.00 -1.27
C LYS A 3 -15.07 5.14 -2.51
N PHE A 4 -14.23 4.12 -2.40
CA PHE A 4 -13.99 3.11 -3.43
C PHE A 4 -13.64 1.79 -2.74
N THR A 5 -13.67 0.71 -3.50
CA THR A 5 -13.41 -0.65 -3.03
C THR A 5 -12.14 -1.20 -3.67
N ILE A 6 -11.30 -1.86 -2.87
CA ILE A 6 -10.18 -2.66 -3.36
C ILE A 6 -10.47 -4.11 -2.97
N GLU A 7 -10.60 -4.98 -3.96
CA GLU A 7 -10.53 -6.43 -3.77
C GLU A 7 -9.07 -6.86 -3.81
N VAL A 8 -8.67 -7.71 -2.87
CA VAL A 8 -7.29 -8.19 -2.74
C VAL A 8 -7.27 -9.70 -2.63
N GLU A 9 -6.43 -10.35 -3.44
CA GLU A 9 -6.12 -11.77 -3.35
C GLU A 9 -4.64 -11.94 -2.96
N MET A 10 -4.36 -12.63 -1.85
CA MET A 10 -3.01 -12.90 -1.36
C MET A 10 -2.97 -14.13 -0.44
N ASN A 11 -1.79 -14.71 -0.23
CA ASN A 11 -1.60 -15.83 0.69
C ASN A 11 -1.94 -15.45 2.14
N GLU A 12 -2.60 -16.35 2.87
CA GLU A 12 -3.10 -16.10 4.23
C GLU A 12 -2.04 -15.61 5.21
N ARG A 13 -0.80 -16.12 5.11
CA ARG A 13 0.32 -15.71 5.98
C ARG A 13 0.65 -14.21 5.89
N TRP A 14 0.35 -13.56 4.77
CA TRP A 14 0.69 -12.16 4.54
C TRP A 14 -0.43 -11.20 4.96
N ILE A 15 -1.67 -11.72 5.10
CA ILE A 15 -2.85 -10.92 5.45
C ILE A 15 -2.63 -10.13 6.76
N PRO A 16 -2.12 -10.72 7.87
CA PRO A 16 -1.93 -9.98 9.12
C PRO A 16 -0.94 -8.82 8.98
N HIS A 17 0.13 -9.00 8.21
CA HIS A 17 1.15 -7.96 7.98
C HIS A 17 0.58 -6.82 7.14
N PHE A 18 -0.10 -7.15 6.04
CA PHE A 18 -0.74 -6.17 5.18
C PHE A 18 -1.81 -5.37 5.93
N MET A 19 -2.69 -6.05 6.68
CA MET A 19 -3.74 -5.37 7.46
C MET A 19 -3.16 -4.50 8.58
N SER A 20 -2.09 -4.94 9.24
CA SER A 20 -1.42 -4.14 10.28
C SER A 20 -0.83 -2.84 9.69
N MET A 21 -0.24 -2.92 8.50
CA MET A 21 0.27 -1.75 7.78
C MET A 21 -0.84 -0.73 7.51
N LEU A 22 -1.98 -1.16 6.97
CA LEU A 22 -3.13 -0.28 6.67
C LEU A 22 -3.70 0.36 7.94
N LYS A 23 -3.86 -0.40 9.03
CA LYS A 23 -4.34 0.14 10.31
C LYS A 23 -3.36 1.13 10.94
N TYR A 24 -2.05 0.95 10.74
CA TYR A 24 -1.06 1.90 11.19
C TYR A 24 -1.11 3.22 10.40
N MET A 25 -1.30 3.15 9.07
CA MET A 25 -1.53 4.33 8.23
C MET A 25 -2.78 5.12 8.68
N GLU A 26 -3.89 4.42 8.94
CA GLU A 26 -5.12 5.03 9.47
C GLU A 26 -4.89 5.72 10.83
N MET A 27 -4.18 5.04 11.74
CA MET A 27 -3.85 5.59 13.05
C MET A 27 -2.99 6.85 12.96
N LEU A 28 -2.00 6.89 12.06
CA LEU A 28 -1.16 8.05 11.82
C LEU A 28 -1.96 9.24 11.28
N GLY A 29 -2.87 9.00 10.32
CA GLY A 29 -3.78 10.01 9.80
C GLY A 29 -4.67 10.60 10.90
N ASN A 30 -5.24 9.76 11.75
CA ASN A 30 -6.07 10.19 12.88
C ASN A 30 -5.30 11.02 13.93
N LYS A 31 -3.98 10.79 14.07
CA LYS A 31 -3.11 11.54 14.99
C LYS A 31 -2.46 12.77 14.37
N GLY A 32 -2.52 12.95 13.05
CA GLY A 32 -1.80 14.01 12.34
C GLY A 32 -0.28 13.84 12.39
N SER A 33 0.22 12.60 12.27
CA SER A 33 1.66 12.29 12.34
C SER A 33 2.17 11.66 11.07
N SER A 34 3.27 12.17 10.50
CA SER A 34 3.86 11.65 9.26
C SER A 34 4.95 10.61 9.53
N ARG A 35 4.89 9.45 8.87
CA ARG A 35 5.94 8.41 8.87
C ARG A 35 5.98 7.73 7.50
N THR A 36 7.15 7.22 7.11
CA THR A 36 7.22 6.23 6.03
C THR A 36 6.68 4.90 6.54
N VAL A 37 5.67 4.37 5.86
CA VAL A 37 5.05 3.07 6.18
C VAL A 37 5.12 2.23 4.91
N GLY A 38 5.62 1.00 5.02
CA GLY A 38 5.74 0.12 3.87
C GLY A 38 5.75 -1.35 4.27
N ILE A 39 5.45 -2.19 3.29
CA ILE A 39 5.63 -3.64 3.32
C ILE A 39 6.62 -4.00 2.23
N TYR A 40 7.54 -4.92 2.52
CA TYR A 40 8.52 -5.35 1.54
C TYR A 40 7.83 -6.14 0.42
N SER A 41 8.08 -5.76 -0.83
CA SER A 41 7.60 -6.52 -1.98
C SER A 41 8.66 -7.54 -2.38
N ASP A 42 8.38 -8.83 -2.20
CA ASP A 42 9.30 -9.87 -2.63
C ASP A 42 9.28 -10.02 -4.16
N GLY A 43 10.44 -10.35 -4.74
CA GLY A 43 10.63 -10.57 -6.17
C GLY A 43 10.58 -12.03 -6.59
N ASP A 44 10.53 -12.97 -5.63
CA ASP A 44 10.47 -14.42 -5.90
C ASP A 44 9.06 -14.95 -6.20
N GLY A 45 8.04 -14.09 -6.04
CA GLY A 45 6.64 -14.41 -6.29
C GLY A 45 5.86 -14.92 -5.08
N ASP A 46 6.47 -15.02 -3.90
CA ASP A 46 5.81 -15.46 -2.68
C ASP A 46 4.83 -14.41 -2.13
N PHE A 47 5.31 -13.16 -1.99
CA PHE A 47 4.44 -12.02 -1.71
C PHE A 47 3.97 -11.39 -3.04
N ASN A 48 2.93 -11.98 -3.62
CA ASN A 48 2.38 -11.59 -4.92
C ASN A 48 0.88 -11.21 -4.85
N PRO A 49 0.52 -10.14 -4.12
CA PRO A 49 -0.86 -9.73 -4.00
C PRO A 49 -1.44 -9.24 -5.32
N LYS A 50 -2.70 -9.58 -5.60
CA LYS A 50 -3.47 -9.09 -6.76
C LYS A 50 -4.55 -8.14 -6.31
N PHE A 51 -4.64 -6.98 -6.95
CA PHE A 51 -5.58 -5.92 -6.60
C PHE A 51 -6.56 -5.66 -7.75
N LYS A 52 -7.85 -5.53 -7.43
CA LYS A 52 -8.90 -5.04 -8.33
C LYS A 52 -9.65 -3.90 -7.66
N THR A 53 -10.18 -2.95 -8.43
CA THR A 53 -10.93 -1.82 -7.88
C THR A 53 -12.05 -1.36 -8.81
N ASP A 54 -13.02 -0.67 -8.24
CA ASP A 54 -14.22 -0.12 -8.89
C ASP A 54 -14.01 1.30 -9.45
N ILE A 55 -12.78 1.79 -9.48
CA ILE A 55 -12.44 3.13 -9.97
C ILE A 55 -11.35 3.10 -11.05
N GLU A 56 -11.40 4.08 -11.94
CA GLU A 56 -10.27 4.43 -12.80
C GLU A 56 -9.38 5.46 -12.12
N TRP A 57 -8.08 5.43 -12.43
CA TRP A 57 -7.10 6.38 -11.92
C TRP A 57 -5.98 6.64 -12.94
N GLU A 58 -5.34 7.80 -12.81
CA GLU A 58 -4.09 8.09 -13.50
C GLU A 58 -2.92 7.55 -12.71
N THR A 59 -1.97 6.90 -13.37
CA THR A 59 -0.71 6.51 -12.74
C THR A 59 0.09 7.76 -12.36
N LYS A 60 0.66 7.75 -11.16
CA LYS A 60 1.55 8.83 -10.66
C LYS A 60 2.96 8.27 -10.45
N PRO A 61 4.02 9.00 -10.81
CA PRO A 61 5.39 8.57 -10.54
C PRO A 61 5.69 8.64 -9.04
N PRO A 62 6.68 7.89 -8.54
CA PRO A 62 7.15 8.03 -7.17
C PRO A 62 7.86 9.38 -6.97
N VAL A 63 7.86 9.91 -5.75
CA VAL A 63 8.63 11.10 -5.35
C VAL A 63 10.09 10.78 -5.03
N PHE A 64 10.38 9.50 -4.78
CA PHE A 64 11.73 8.98 -4.57
C PHE A 64 11.81 7.56 -5.17
N ASP A 65 12.86 7.29 -5.94
CA ASP A 65 13.18 5.98 -6.50
C ASP A 65 14.69 5.72 -6.34
N HIS A 66 15.04 4.65 -5.64
CA HIS A 66 16.41 4.19 -5.49
C HIS A 66 16.48 2.69 -5.72
N ASP A 67 17.02 2.30 -6.89
CA ASP A 67 17.16 0.91 -7.33
C ASP A 67 15.84 0.11 -7.25
N GLY A 68 14.71 0.77 -7.54
CA GLY A 68 13.37 0.17 -7.51
C GLY A 68 12.65 0.28 -6.16
N ASN A 69 13.33 0.76 -5.10
CA ASN A 69 12.67 1.14 -3.85
C ASN A 69 11.98 2.48 -4.03
N ARG A 70 10.65 2.45 -4.09
CA ARG A 70 9.83 3.60 -4.47
C ARG A 70 8.98 4.12 -3.30
N ILE A 71 8.94 5.44 -3.18
CA ILE A 71 8.04 6.15 -2.26
C ILE A 71 7.09 7.00 -3.09
N TYR A 72 5.79 6.89 -2.81
CA TYR A 72 4.74 7.70 -3.44
C TYR A 72 4.25 8.76 -2.45
N ASP A 73 3.81 9.88 -3.00
CA ASP A 73 3.32 11.01 -2.21
C ASP A 73 2.02 10.69 -1.47
N ALA A 74 1.87 11.25 -0.26
CA ALA A 74 0.67 11.14 0.57
C ALA A 74 -0.12 12.46 0.65
N GLY A 75 0.33 13.52 -0.04
CA GLY A 75 -0.29 14.84 -0.12
C GLY A 75 0.66 15.98 0.22
#